data_AF-A0A9Q1CGW0-F1
#
_entry.id   AF-A0A9Q1CGW0-F1
#
_cell.length_a   1.000
_cell.length_b   1.000
_cell.length_c   1.000
_cell.angle_alpha   90.00
_cell.angle_beta   90.00
_cell.angle_gamma   90.00
#
_symmetry.space_group_name_H-M   'P 1'
#
loop_
_entity.id
_entity.type
_entity.pdbx_description
1 polymer ?
#
loop_
_entity_poly.entity_id
_entity_poly.type
_entity_poly.pdbx_seq_one_letter_code
_entity_poly.pdbx_strand_id
1 'polypeptide(L)'
;MAVDVEEQLRKDIDVCECFSLQFDESTDMVDVAQLCVFIRKVFEDMSAKEELLTILPLKGHTRGEDIFNAFMAFVSKTKLPLFKLISITTDGGPAITGRTSGFIALCEESESFQDILNYCIIHQ
;
A
#
# COMPACT_ATOMS: atom_id res chain seq x y z
N MET A 1 -1.74 -4.10 -24.70
CA MET A 1 -2.80 -3.31 -24.03
C MET A 1 -2.49 -3.11 -22.55
N ALA A 2 -2.08 -4.13 -21.79
CA ALA A 2 -1.69 -3.96 -20.37
C ALA A 2 -0.42 -3.11 -20.13
N VAL A 3 0.57 -3.17 -21.04
CA VAL A 3 1.80 -2.35 -20.96
C VAL A 3 1.49 -0.86 -20.90
N ASP A 4 0.45 -0.42 -21.63
CA ASP A 4 0.02 0.98 -21.68
C ASP A 4 -0.52 1.45 -20.33
N VAL A 5 -1.29 0.60 -19.64
CA VAL A 5 -1.88 0.90 -18.33
C VAL A 5 -0.81 0.97 -17.23
N GLU A 6 0.11 0.00 -17.20
CA GLU A 6 1.20 -0.01 -16.21
C GLU A 6 2.17 1.17 -16.41
N GLU A 7 2.50 1.49 -17.67
CA GLU A 7 3.30 2.67 -18.00
C GLU A 7 2.60 3.97 -17.61
N GLN A 8 1.29 4.08 -17.85
CA GLN A 8 0.52 5.26 -17.46
C GLN A 8 0.44 5.42 -15.95
N LEU A 9 0.20 4.33 -15.21
CA LEU A 9 0.23 4.33 -13.75
C LEU A 9 1.59 4.84 -13.23
N ARG A 10 2.68 4.36 -13.81
CA ARG A 10 4.03 4.78 -13.42
C ARG A 10 4.29 6.27 -13.71
N LYS A 11 3.91 6.73 -14.92
CA LYS A 11 4.00 8.16 -15.27
C LYS A 11 3.19 9.03 -14.31
N ASP A 12 1.98 8.58 -13.96
CA ASP A 12 1.12 9.29 -13.03
C ASP A 12 1.74 9.37 -11.62
N ILE A 13 2.40 8.32 -11.13
CA ILE A 13 3.13 8.34 -9.84
C ILE A 13 4.32 9.30 -9.89
N ASP A 14 5.02 9.34 -11.02
CA ASP A 14 6.17 10.23 -11.20
C ASP A 14 5.76 11.70 -11.18
N VAL A 15 4.59 12.06 -11.73
CA VAL A 15 4.10 13.45 -11.81
C VAL A 15 3.13 13.86 -10.71
N CYS A 16 2.53 12.93 -9.95
CA CYS A 16 1.65 13.31 -8.85
C CYS A 16 2.42 14.03 -7.73
N GLU A 17 1.75 14.90 -6.99
CA GLU A 17 2.33 15.61 -5.85
C GLU A 17 2.52 14.65 -4.67
N CYS A 18 1.47 13.88 -4.37
CA CYS A 18 1.47 12.88 -3.31
C CYS A 18 0.48 11.76 -3.60
N PHE A 19 0.59 10.67 -2.84
CA PHE A 19 -0.37 9.58 -2.91
C PHE A 19 -0.63 8.94 -1.55
N SER A 20 -1.80 8.31 -1.44
CA SER A 20 -2.17 7.44 -0.33
C SER A 20 -2.39 6.02 -0.82
N LEU A 21 -2.21 5.05 0.06
CA LEU A 21 -2.46 3.64 -0.24
C LEU A 21 -3.62 3.10 0.58
N GLN A 22 -4.41 2.22 -0.02
CA GLN A 22 -5.39 1.43 0.69
C GLN A 22 -5.01 -0.05 0.60
N PHE A 23 -4.93 -0.69 1.75
CA PHE A 23 -4.56 -2.08 1.93
C PHE A 23 -5.84 -2.85 2.27
N ASP A 24 -6.17 -3.82 1.43
CA ASP A 24 -7.32 -4.70 1.61
C ASP A 24 -6.84 -6.15 1.58
N GLU A 25 -7.01 -6.86 2.70
CA GLU A 25 -6.66 -8.27 2.80
C GLU A 25 -7.81 -9.11 2.23
N SER A 26 -7.54 -9.84 1.15
CA SER A 26 -8.50 -10.73 0.52
C SER A 26 -8.02 -12.17 0.64
N THR A 27 -8.95 -13.12 0.68
CA THR A 27 -8.66 -14.56 0.59
C THR A 27 -9.05 -15.03 -0.81
N ASP A 28 -8.11 -15.67 -1.51
CA ASP A 28 -8.43 -16.27 -2.81
C ASP A 28 -9.18 -17.61 -2.66
N MET A 29 -9.66 -18.15 -3.78
CA MET A 29 -10.45 -19.40 -3.79
C MET A 29 -9.67 -20.64 -3.28
N VAL A 30 -8.35 -20.54 -3.14
CA VAL A 30 -7.48 -21.63 -2.66
C VAL A 30 -6.91 -21.36 -1.26
N ASP A 31 -7.54 -20.44 -0.52
CA ASP A 31 -7.20 -20.08 0.87
C ASP A 31 -5.79 -19.47 1.01
N VAL A 32 -5.27 -18.86 -0.05
CA VAL A 32 -4.05 -18.05 0.01
C VAL A 32 -4.47 -16.59 0.20
N ALA A 33 -4.01 -16.01 1.30
CA ALA A 33 -4.22 -14.60 1.57
C ALA A 33 -3.45 -13.74 0.54
N GLN A 34 -4.10 -12.69 0.08
CA GLN A 34 -3.56 -11.72 -0.88
C GLN A 34 -3.81 -10.32 -0.35
N LEU A 35 -2.83 -9.45 -0.48
CA LEU A 35 -2.95 -8.04 -0.16
C LEU A 35 -3.22 -7.26 -1.44
N CYS A 36 -4.44 -6.77 -1.59
CA CYS A 36 -4.80 -5.82 -2.62
C CYS A 36 -4.34 -4.43 -2.18
N VAL A 37 -3.50 -3.80 -2.99
CA VAL A 37 -3.01 -2.44 -2.73
C VAL A 37 -3.58 -1.51 -3.77
N PHE A 38 -4.42 -0.59 -3.35
CA PHE A 38 -4.93 0.50 -4.17
C PHE A 38 -4.13 1.76 -3.92
N ILE A 39 -4.01 2.61 -4.94
CA ILE A 39 -3.33 3.89 -4.86
C ILE A 39 -4.30 5.01 -5.24
N ARG A 40 -4.30 6.06 -4.43
CA ARG A 40 -4.98 7.32 -4.71
C ARG A 40 -3.93 8.40 -4.88
N LYS A 41 -3.80 8.92 -6.10
CA LYS A 41 -2.81 9.95 -6.49
C LYS A 41 -3.48 11.31 -6.54
N VAL A 42 -2.81 12.35 -6.06
CA VAL A 42 -3.26 13.75 -6.15
C VAL A 42 -2.27 14.53 -7.00
N PHE A 43 -2.78 15.28 -7.97
CA PHE A 43 -1.98 16.08 -8.91
C PHE A 43 -2.04 17.58 -8.56
N GLU A 44 -1.15 18.36 -9.16
CA GLU A 44 -1.03 19.82 -8.94
C GLU A 44 -2.36 20.57 -9.23
N ASP A 45 -3.13 20.11 -10.21
CA ASP A 45 -4.43 20.68 -10.56
C ASP A 45 -5.57 20.28 -9.59
N MET A 46 -5.22 19.65 -8.46
CA MET A 46 -6.13 19.11 -7.45
C MET A 46 -7.00 17.96 -7.95
N SER A 47 -6.75 17.44 -9.16
CA SER A 47 -7.39 16.20 -9.61
C SER A 47 -6.86 15.02 -8.80
N ALA A 48 -7.71 14.00 -8.64
CA ALA A 48 -7.35 12.76 -7.98
C ALA A 48 -7.71 11.58 -8.86
N LYS A 49 -6.85 10.55 -8.86
CA LYS A 49 -7.10 9.28 -9.55
C LYS A 49 -6.90 8.12 -8.59
N GLU A 50 -7.77 7.13 -8.68
CA GLU A 50 -7.77 5.93 -7.86
C GLU A 50 -7.71 4.71 -8.75
N GLU A 51 -6.80 3.78 -8.46
CA GLU A 51 -6.64 2.55 -9.22
C GLU A 51 -5.93 1.46 -8.42
N LEU A 52 -5.98 0.22 -8.92
CA LEU A 52 -5.26 -0.91 -8.34
C LEU A 52 -3.75 -0.76 -8.65
N LEU A 53 -2.92 -0.67 -7.61
CA LEU A 53 -1.47 -0.59 -7.76
C LEU A 53 -0.85 -1.98 -7.96
N THR A 54 -1.23 -2.93 -7.11
CA THR A 54 -0.70 -4.30 -7.15
C THR A 54 -1.54 -5.25 -6.30
N ILE A 55 -1.36 -6.55 -6.51
CA ILE A 55 -1.82 -7.61 -5.62
C ILE A 55 -0.59 -8.39 -5.16
N LEU A 56 -0.36 -8.44 -3.85
CA LEU A 56 0.79 -9.12 -3.26
C LEU A 56 0.36 -10.44 -2.61
N PRO A 57 0.88 -11.59 -3.05
CA PRO A 57 0.54 -12.86 -2.40
C PRO A 57 1.22 -12.96 -1.03
N LEU A 58 0.44 -13.24 0.02
CA LEU A 58 0.91 -13.47 1.37
C LEU A 58 1.02 -14.98 1.60
N LYS A 59 2.20 -15.55 1.30
CA LYS A 59 2.41 -17.00 1.38
C LYS A 59 2.53 -17.46 2.84
N GLY A 60 1.52 -18.18 3.32
CA GLY A 60 1.58 -18.97 4.55
C GLY A 60 0.99 -18.29 5.79
N HIS A 61 1.31 -17.01 6.03
CA HIS A 61 0.83 -16.27 7.20
C HIS A 61 0.47 -14.82 6.84
N THR A 62 -0.46 -14.28 7.62
CA THR A 62 -0.97 -12.90 7.51
C THR A 62 -0.54 -12.12 8.75
N ARG A 63 0.76 -12.15 9.09
CA ARG A 63 1.30 -11.30 10.16
C ARG A 63 1.71 -9.95 9.58
N GLY A 64 1.78 -8.92 10.43
CA GLY A 64 2.24 -7.60 10.01
C GLY A 64 3.62 -7.61 9.39
N GLU A 65 4.52 -8.48 9.87
CA GLU A 65 5.85 -8.68 9.28
C GLU A 65 5.80 -9.25 7.86
N ASP A 66 4.89 -10.20 7.59
CA ASP A 66 4.74 -10.78 6.25
C ASP A 66 4.25 -9.72 5.26
N ILE A 67 3.26 -8.92 5.69
CA ILE A 67 2.72 -7.77 4.93
C ILE A 67 3.82 -6.74 4.66
N PHE A 68 4.59 -6.37 5.69
CA PHE A 68 5.67 -5.40 5.60
C PHE A 68 6.76 -5.86 4.62
N ASN A 69 7.21 -7.11 4.75
CA ASN A 69 8.24 -7.67 3.88
C ASN A 69 7.76 -7.77 2.43
N ALA A 70 6.53 -8.21 2.20
CA ALA A 70 5.94 -8.26 0.85
C ALA A 70 5.85 -6.86 0.22
N PHE A 71 5.38 -5.87 0.99
CA PHE A 71 5.27 -4.49 0.53
C PHE A 71 6.64 -3.87 0.25
N MET A 72 7.62 -4.03 1.15
CA MET A 72 8.97 -3.49 0.95
C MET A 72 9.70 -4.14 -0.23
N ALA A 73 9.49 -5.43 -0.46
CA ALA A 73 9.99 -6.10 -1.66
C ALA A 73 9.39 -5.50 -2.95
N PHE A 74 8.09 -5.19 -2.94
CA PHE A 74 7.43 -4.49 -4.03
C PHE A 74 7.97 -3.07 -4.23
N VAL A 75 8.12 -2.29 -3.15
CA VAL A 75 8.69 -0.93 -3.17
C VAL A 75 10.08 -0.94 -3.79
N SER A 76 10.95 -1.86 -3.34
CA SER A 76 12.31 -1.99 -3.84
C SER A 76 12.35 -2.36 -5.32
N LYS A 77 11.53 -3.32 -5.74
CA LYS A 77 11.43 -3.77 -7.14
C LYS A 77 10.93 -2.65 -8.08
N THR A 78 9.90 -1.92 -7.65
CA THR A 78 9.25 -0.91 -8.49
C THR A 78 9.90 0.46 -8.41
N LYS A 79 10.72 0.69 -7.37
CA LYS A 79 11.23 2.00 -6.95
C LYS A 79 10.10 2.97 -6.64
N LEU A 80 9.08 2.51 -5.92
CA LEU A 80 7.96 3.35 -5.51
C LEU A 80 8.48 4.51 -4.64
N PRO A 81 8.17 5.78 -4.98
CA PRO A 81 8.71 6.94 -4.27
C PRO A 81 7.99 7.15 -2.93
N LEU A 82 8.41 6.42 -1.89
CA LEU A 82 7.81 6.49 -0.55
C LEU A 82 7.83 7.89 0.07
N PHE A 83 8.72 8.79 -0.36
CA PHE A 83 8.72 10.18 0.10
C PHE A 83 7.47 10.97 -0.33
N LYS A 84 6.70 10.48 -1.31
CA LYS A 84 5.41 11.04 -1.73
C LYS A 84 4.20 10.37 -1.03
N LEU A 85 4.43 9.30 -0.27
CA LEU A 85 3.39 8.58 0.45
C LEU A 85 2.99 9.36 1.70
N ILE A 86 1.73 9.75 1.79
CA ILE A 86 1.22 10.57 2.91
C ILE A 86 0.31 9.79 3.88
N SER A 87 -0.31 8.70 3.43
CA SER A 87 -1.18 7.89 4.29
C SER A 87 -1.35 6.46 3.80
N ILE A 88 -1.59 5.56 4.75
CA ILE A 88 -2.02 4.20 4.49
C ILE A 88 -3.35 3.95 5.21
N THR A 89 -4.33 3.40 4.49
CA THR A 89 -5.66 3.06 4.99
C THR A 89 -5.84 1.55 4.91
N THR A 90 -6.50 0.96 5.90
CA THR A 90 -6.67 -0.50 6.08
C THR A 90 -8.01 -0.78 6.72
N ASP A 91 -8.56 -1.97 6.51
CA ASP A 91 -9.75 -2.50 7.19
C ASP A 91 -9.61 -2.72 8.71
N GLY A 92 -8.41 -2.47 9.26
CA GLY A 92 -8.17 -2.52 10.70
C GLY A 92 -7.74 -3.89 11.23
N GLY A 93 -7.47 -4.88 10.36
CA GLY A 93 -7.05 -6.22 10.76
C GLY A 93 -5.88 -6.21 11.76
N PRO A 94 -5.84 -7.12 12.77
CA PRO A 94 -4.78 -7.14 13.78
C PRO A 94 -3.35 -7.25 13.22
N ALA A 95 -3.21 -7.88 12.06
CA ALA A 95 -1.98 -7.95 11.31
C ALA A 95 -1.46 -6.58 10.87
N ILE A 96 -2.36 -5.64 10.60
CA ILE A 96 -2.01 -4.31 10.11
C ILE A 96 -1.89 -3.31 11.26
N THR A 97 -2.84 -3.33 12.20
CA THR A 97 -2.97 -2.33 13.29
C THR A 97 -2.29 -2.73 14.61
N GLY A 98 -1.68 -3.92 14.69
CA GLY A 98 -0.98 -4.39 15.88
C GLY A 98 0.09 -3.41 16.39
N ARG A 99 0.07 -3.10 17.68
CA ARG A 99 0.91 -2.04 18.29
C ARG A 99 2.42 -2.28 18.22
N THR A 100 2.87 -3.52 18.19
CA THR A 100 4.29 -3.89 18.27
C THR A 100 4.79 -4.69 17.08
N SER A 101 3.90 -5.34 16.35
CA SER A 101 4.24 -6.22 15.22
C SER A 101 3.21 -6.14 14.10
N GLY A 102 2.36 -5.11 14.13
CA GLY A 102 1.48 -4.78 13.02
C GLY A 102 2.27 -4.07 11.93
N PHE A 103 1.81 -4.20 10.69
CA PHE A 103 2.42 -3.53 9.54
C PHE A 103 2.64 -2.02 9.78
N ILE A 104 1.67 -1.32 10.38
CA ILE A 104 1.80 0.11 10.66
C ILE A 104 2.93 0.42 11.65
N ALA A 105 3.02 -0.34 12.76
CA ALA A 105 4.10 -0.17 13.73
C ALA A 105 5.48 -0.39 13.08
N LEU A 106 5.59 -1.39 12.19
CA LEU A 106 6.82 -1.66 11.45
C LEU A 106 7.18 -0.56 10.45
N CYS A 107 6.19 0.08 9.83
CA CYS A 107 6.41 1.27 9.00
C CYS A 107 6.93 2.45 9.82
N GLU A 108 6.36 2.70 11.00
CA GLU A 108 6.79 3.78 11.90
C GLU A 108 8.21 3.58 12.44
N GLU A 109 8.65 2.33 12.63
CA GLU A 109 10.02 2.01 13.05
C GLU A 109 11.05 2.10 11.91
N SER A 110 10.61 2.17 10.64
CA SER A 110 11.48 2.14 9.48
C SER A 110 11.85 3.54 8.99
N GLU A 111 13.14 3.79 8.78
CA GLU A 111 13.66 5.04 8.19
C GLU A 111 13.18 5.29 6.74
N SER A 112 12.54 4.30 6.10
CA SER A 112 12.03 4.41 4.72
C SER A 112 10.75 5.25 4.62
N PHE A 113 10.05 5.46 5.74
CA PHE A 113 8.80 6.17 5.79
C PHE A 113 8.94 7.47 6.57
N GLN A 114 8.23 8.50 6.12
CA GLN A 114 8.00 9.71 6.91
C GLN A 114 6.82 9.47 7.87
N ASP A 115 6.36 10.50 8.58
CA ASP A 115 5.15 10.43 9.39
C ASP A 115 3.94 10.00 8.53
N ILE A 116 3.59 8.70 8.55
CA ILE A 116 2.45 8.15 7.81
C ILE A 116 1.19 8.37 8.63
N LEU A 117 0.17 9.00 8.03
CA LEU A 117 -1.15 9.02 8.62
C LEU A 117 -1.86 7.68 8.38
N ASN A 118 -2.34 7.06 9.45
CA ASN A 118 -3.07 5.80 9.39
C ASN A 118 -4.49 6.00 9.89
N TYR A 119 -5.45 6.04 8.96
CA TYR A 119 -6.86 6.25 9.28
C TYR A 119 -7.76 5.60 8.23
N CYS A 120 -8.79 4.89 8.70
CA CYS A 120 -9.83 4.33 7.85
C CYS A 120 -11.18 4.82 8.34
N ILE A 121 -11.88 5.65 7.55
CA ILE A 121 -13.20 6.20 7.91
C ILE A 121 -14.25 5.08 8.03
N ILE A 122 -14.09 4.00 7.26
CA ILE A 122 -15.12 2.95 7.13
C ILE A 122 -15.08 1.97 8.33
N HIS A 123 -13.92 1.75 8.93
CA HIS A 123 -13.68 0.68 9.91
C HIS A 123 -13.25 1.20 11.29
N GLN A 124 -13.67 2.42 11.65
CA GLN A 124 -13.40 3.01 12.97
C GLN A 124 -14.14 2.32 14.12
#